data_AF-A0A0D1Z1V9-F1
#
_entry.id   AF-A0A0D1Z1V9-F1
#
_cell.length_a   1.000
_cell.length_b   1.000
_cell.length_c   1.000
_cell.angle_alpha   90.00
_cell.angle_beta   90.00
_cell.angle_gamma   90.00
#
_symmetry.space_group_name_H-M   'P 1'
#
loop_
_entity.id
_entity.type
_entity.pdbx_description
1 polymer ?
#
loop_
_entity_poly.entity_id
_entity_poly.type
_entity_poly.pdbx_seq_one_letter_code
_entity_poly.pdbx_strand_id
1 'polypeptide(L)'
;MLFSRTALVASLLGVANAVPVASSLSCVDDASDGQSYNGFVVQCGIDYNGNDMGLAWTSTFEDCIDTCASTSGCVDVSYSGTACYMKSGIGVYTINGVWGAVKAATSTLTCPSADGQVYDGFTIACGIDHVGGDLSNFYAGSLNSCLDTCSTTADCLGVAYAAPYCYMKSTINEPSSNPAIIAATLPPSNTGLCANGNTGTSTYSAGGKSFNVVCGWDYYGYDISNQQTKDLETCISRLLAGPIPT
;
A
#
# COMPACT_ATOMS: atom_id res chain seq x y z
N MET A 1 35.08 -44.97 -36.86
CA MET A 1 33.87 -45.58 -36.27
C MET A 1 33.64 -44.92 -34.92
N LEU A 2 32.43 -44.38 -34.71
CA LEU A 2 31.99 -43.53 -33.61
C LEU A 2 32.07 -44.23 -32.24
N PHE A 3 32.55 -43.52 -31.21
CA PHE A 3 32.29 -43.86 -29.80
C PHE A 3 31.08 -43.06 -29.31
N SER A 4 29.98 -43.76 -29.01
CA SER A 4 28.77 -43.20 -28.42
C SER A 4 28.94 -43.07 -26.90
N ARG A 5 28.73 -41.86 -26.36
CA ARG A 5 28.69 -41.61 -24.91
C ARG A 5 27.24 -41.42 -24.48
N THR A 6 26.70 -42.41 -23.78
CA THR A 6 25.40 -42.36 -23.11
C THR A 6 25.52 -41.50 -21.85
N ALA A 7 24.77 -40.40 -21.77
CA ALA A 7 24.64 -39.60 -20.56
C ALA A 7 23.42 -40.07 -19.75
N LEU A 8 23.65 -40.42 -18.48
CA LEU A 8 22.62 -40.80 -17.52
C LEU A 8 22.06 -39.53 -16.87
N VAL A 9 20.77 -39.24 -17.02
CA VAL A 9 20.11 -38.10 -16.38
C VAL A 9 19.54 -38.57 -15.04
N ALA A 10 20.12 -38.10 -13.93
CA ALA A 10 19.57 -38.29 -12.59
C ALA A 10 18.43 -37.28 -12.37
N SER A 11 17.22 -37.80 -12.13
CA SER A 11 16.04 -37.00 -11.81
C SER A 11 16.10 -36.57 -10.34
N LEU A 12 16.32 -35.27 -10.09
CA LEU A 12 16.11 -34.68 -8.77
C LEU A 12 14.62 -34.35 -8.61
N LEU A 13 13.95 -35.06 -7.71
CA LEU A 13 12.65 -34.66 -7.17
C LEU A 13 12.85 -33.38 -6.35
N GLY A 14 12.47 -32.24 -6.92
CA GLY A 14 12.40 -30.97 -6.23
C GLY A 14 11.22 -30.96 -5.26
N VAL A 15 11.52 -30.92 -3.96
CA VAL A 15 10.57 -30.48 -2.93
C VAL A 15 10.28 -29.00 -3.16
N ALA A 16 9.10 -28.69 -3.67
CA ALA A 16 8.63 -27.32 -3.84
C ALA A 16 8.21 -26.77 -2.47
N ASN A 17 8.97 -25.81 -1.95
CA ASN A 17 8.52 -24.94 -0.86
C ASN A 17 7.38 -24.07 -1.39
N ALA A 18 6.15 -24.34 -0.95
CA ALA A 18 4.99 -23.50 -1.23
C ALA A 18 5.21 -22.09 -0.67
N VAL A 19 5.02 -21.09 -1.52
CA VAL A 19 5.02 -19.67 -1.15
C VAL A 19 3.64 -19.36 -0.57
N PRO A 20 3.52 -18.64 0.57
CA PRO A 20 2.22 -18.30 1.11
C PRO A 20 1.51 -17.33 0.16
N VAL A 21 0.41 -17.79 -0.45
CA VAL A 21 -0.60 -16.95 -1.08
C VAL A 21 -1.13 -16.01 0.01
N ALA A 22 -1.36 -14.72 -0.29
CA ALA A 22 -2.07 -13.84 0.63
C ALA A 22 -3.45 -14.45 0.88
N SER A 23 -3.59 -15.08 2.03
CA SER A 23 -4.80 -15.81 2.42
C SER A 23 -5.95 -14.82 2.54
N SER A 24 -7.12 -15.18 1.99
CA SER A 24 -8.38 -14.52 2.32
C SER A 24 -8.49 -14.34 3.82
N LEU A 25 -8.89 -13.15 4.28
CA LEU A 25 -9.08 -12.87 5.69
C LEU A 25 -10.08 -13.85 6.28
N SER A 26 -9.72 -14.45 7.41
CA SER A 26 -10.56 -15.41 8.11
C SER A 26 -10.39 -15.27 9.61
N CYS A 27 -11.50 -15.18 10.33
CA CYS A 27 -11.49 -15.34 11.79
C CYS A 27 -11.90 -16.74 12.25
N VAL A 28 -11.95 -17.71 11.33
CA VAL A 28 -11.97 -19.13 11.72
C VAL A 28 -10.63 -19.45 12.38
N ASP A 29 -10.68 -19.96 13.61
CA ASP A 29 -9.52 -20.31 14.43
C ASP A 29 -8.50 -19.14 14.58
N ASP A 30 -9.01 -17.90 14.62
CA ASP A 30 -8.21 -16.67 14.74
C ASP A 30 -7.15 -16.48 13.63
N ALA A 31 -7.35 -17.10 12.45
CA ALA A 31 -6.33 -17.19 11.40
C ALA A 31 -5.79 -15.83 10.91
N SER A 32 -6.62 -14.79 10.91
CA SER A 32 -6.26 -13.43 10.51
C SER A 32 -6.18 -12.44 11.67
N ASP A 33 -6.23 -12.88 12.92
CA ASP A 33 -6.17 -11.98 14.06
C ASP A 33 -4.86 -11.16 14.06
N GLY A 34 -4.98 -9.85 14.26
CA GLY A 34 -3.87 -8.89 14.21
C GLY A 34 -3.33 -8.58 12.79
N GLN A 35 -3.85 -9.21 11.73
CA GLN A 35 -3.43 -8.89 10.37
C GLN A 35 -3.91 -7.50 9.96
N SER A 36 -3.09 -6.78 9.20
CA SER A 36 -3.46 -5.47 8.64
C SER A 36 -4.06 -5.62 7.24
N TYR A 37 -5.17 -4.94 6.98
CA TYR A 37 -5.84 -4.91 5.68
C TYR A 37 -6.53 -3.56 5.44
N ASN A 38 -6.25 -2.92 4.31
CA ASN A 38 -6.82 -1.63 3.89
C ASN A 38 -6.88 -0.54 4.99
N GLY A 39 -5.82 -0.43 5.80
CA GLY A 39 -5.74 0.55 6.89
C GLY A 39 -6.48 0.14 8.18
N PHE A 40 -6.97 -1.10 8.26
CA PHE A 40 -7.58 -1.70 9.45
C PHE A 40 -6.68 -2.81 10.01
N VAL A 41 -6.86 -3.09 11.30
CA VAL A 41 -6.29 -4.25 12.00
C VAL A 41 -7.44 -5.19 12.33
N VAL A 42 -7.34 -6.43 11.86
CA VAL A 42 -8.31 -7.49 12.16
C VAL A 42 -8.24 -7.84 13.64
N GLN A 43 -9.40 -7.94 14.27
CA GLN A 43 -9.60 -8.31 15.68
C GLN A 43 -10.68 -9.41 15.73
N CYS A 44 -10.23 -10.66 15.62
CA CYS A 44 -11.13 -11.79 15.54
C CYS A 44 -11.90 -11.98 16.86
N GLY A 45 -13.21 -12.18 16.72
CA GLY A 45 -14.12 -12.33 17.86
C GLY A 45 -14.36 -11.06 18.68
N ILE A 46 -13.82 -9.91 18.27
CA ILE A 46 -14.03 -8.62 18.96
C ILE A 46 -15.17 -7.86 18.27
N ASP A 47 -16.17 -7.48 19.05
CA ASP A 47 -17.32 -6.68 18.60
C ASP A 47 -17.47 -5.44 19.48
N TYR A 48 -17.20 -4.26 18.92
CA TYR A 48 -17.35 -2.98 19.63
C TYR A 48 -18.81 -2.55 19.62
N ASN A 49 -19.40 -2.38 20.80
CA ASN A 49 -20.82 -2.07 20.92
C ASN A 49 -21.13 -0.61 20.55
N GLY A 50 -22.17 -0.43 19.73
CA GLY A 50 -22.74 0.87 19.36
C GLY A 50 -21.95 1.59 18.26
N ASN A 51 -22.21 2.90 18.12
CA ASN A 51 -21.64 3.75 17.06
C ASN A 51 -21.94 3.28 15.63
N ASP A 52 -22.92 2.40 15.41
CA ASP A 52 -23.33 1.97 14.08
C ASP A 52 -23.77 3.16 13.24
N MET A 53 -23.09 3.39 12.13
CA MET A 53 -23.41 4.46 11.19
C MET A 53 -24.11 3.94 9.93
N GLY A 54 -24.10 2.62 9.71
CA GLY A 54 -24.78 2.00 8.59
C GLY A 54 -24.58 0.49 8.54
N LEU A 55 -25.42 -0.15 7.72
CA LEU A 55 -25.34 -1.58 7.40
C LEU A 55 -25.13 -1.74 5.90
N ALA A 56 -24.10 -2.50 5.53
CA ALA A 56 -23.88 -2.97 4.17
C ALA A 56 -24.05 -4.50 4.12
N TRP A 57 -24.41 -5.03 2.96
CA TRP A 57 -24.45 -6.47 2.71
C TRP A 57 -23.30 -6.83 1.79
N THR A 58 -22.30 -7.50 2.33
CA THR A 58 -21.08 -7.87 1.60
C THR A 58 -20.90 -9.38 1.58
N SER A 59 -20.25 -9.88 0.54
CA SER A 59 -19.98 -11.31 0.36
C SER A 59 -18.79 -11.80 1.18
N THR A 60 -17.85 -10.91 1.44
CA THR A 60 -16.59 -11.23 2.13
C THR A 60 -16.33 -10.21 3.25
N PHE A 61 -15.38 -10.57 4.12
CA PHE A 61 -14.96 -9.68 5.20
C PHE A 61 -14.09 -8.53 4.66
N GLU A 62 -13.27 -8.82 3.64
CA GLU A 62 -12.52 -7.85 2.86
C GLU A 62 -13.43 -6.77 2.27
N ASP A 63 -14.51 -7.17 1.59
CA ASP A 63 -15.50 -6.24 1.03
C ASP A 63 -16.12 -5.35 2.12
N CYS A 64 -16.31 -5.87 3.33
CA CYS A 64 -16.82 -5.10 4.46
C CYS A 64 -15.80 -4.04 4.92
N ILE A 65 -14.53 -4.42 5.05
CA ILE A 65 -13.45 -3.49 5.41
C ILE A 65 -13.28 -2.43 4.32
N ASP A 66 -13.31 -2.81 3.04
CA ASP A 66 -13.21 -1.88 1.90
C ASP A 66 -14.37 -0.89 1.84
N THR A 67 -15.58 -1.37 2.15
CA THR A 67 -16.77 -0.51 2.25
C THR A 67 -16.60 0.50 3.40
N CYS A 68 -16.10 0.08 4.56
CA CYS A 68 -15.82 1.00 5.67
C CYS A 68 -14.68 1.97 5.34
N ALA A 69 -13.58 1.49 4.75
CA ALA A 69 -12.44 2.31 4.37
C ALA A 69 -12.82 3.44 3.39
N SER A 70 -13.75 3.18 2.48
CA SER A 70 -14.30 4.17 1.54
C SER A 70 -15.42 5.03 2.12
N THR A 71 -15.96 4.68 3.29
CA THR A 71 -17.05 5.41 3.96
C THR A 71 -16.47 6.43 4.94
N SER A 72 -16.68 7.72 4.64
CA SER A 72 -16.22 8.82 5.50
C SER A 72 -16.76 8.68 6.92
N GLY A 73 -15.86 8.72 7.90
CA GLY A 73 -16.19 8.59 9.33
C GLY A 73 -16.25 7.15 9.85
N CYS A 74 -16.14 6.13 9.00
CA CYS A 74 -16.08 4.74 9.44
C CYS A 74 -14.69 4.38 9.96
N VAL A 75 -14.64 3.80 11.16
CA VAL A 75 -13.41 3.49 11.89
C VAL A 75 -13.41 2.08 12.48
N ASP A 76 -14.49 1.33 12.33
CA ASP A 76 -14.64 -0.03 12.85
C ASP A 76 -15.73 -0.77 12.08
N VAL A 77 -15.59 -2.09 11.97
CA VAL A 77 -16.58 -2.98 11.37
C VAL A 77 -16.85 -4.18 12.26
N SER A 78 -18.13 -4.55 12.35
CA SER A 78 -18.55 -5.86 12.85
C SER A 78 -19.16 -6.64 11.68
N TYR A 79 -18.49 -7.70 11.23
CA TYR A 79 -18.97 -8.55 10.14
C TYR A 79 -19.58 -9.85 10.69
N SER A 80 -20.85 -10.11 10.35
CA SER A 80 -21.59 -11.27 10.82
C SER A 80 -22.41 -11.89 9.70
N GLY A 81 -22.02 -13.09 9.25
CA GLY A 81 -22.62 -13.73 8.08
C GLY A 81 -22.27 -12.96 6.81
N THR A 82 -23.20 -12.14 6.33
CA THR A 82 -23.02 -11.19 5.21
C THR A 82 -23.32 -9.74 5.60
N ALA A 83 -23.68 -9.51 6.87
CA ALA A 83 -24.00 -8.19 7.38
C ALA A 83 -22.71 -7.49 7.83
N CYS A 84 -22.43 -6.34 7.23
CA CYS A 84 -21.31 -5.46 7.55
C CYS A 84 -21.82 -4.24 8.32
N TYR A 85 -21.68 -4.25 9.64
CA TYR A 85 -22.07 -3.13 10.49
C TYR A 85 -20.91 -2.15 10.60
N MET A 86 -20.98 -1.05 9.86
CA MET A 86 -20.00 0.02 9.86
C MET A 86 -20.20 0.93 11.06
N LYS A 87 -19.12 1.29 11.74
CA LYS A 87 -19.16 2.07 12.98
C LYS A 87 -18.27 3.30 12.90
N SER A 88 -18.75 4.40 13.49
CA SER A 88 -18.05 5.68 13.53
C SER A 88 -17.22 5.91 14.80
N GLY A 89 -17.10 4.90 15.66
CA GLY A 89 -16.35 5.02 16.91
C GLY A 89 -16.09 3.67 17.58
N ILE A 90 -15.02 3.62 18.37
CA ILE A 90 -14.61 2.43 19.12
C ILE A 90 -15.28 2.44 20.50
N GLY A 91 -16.24 1.55 20.70
CA GLY A 91 -17.03 1.43 21.93
C GLY A 91 -16.41 0.53 23.00
N VAL A 92 -17.25 0.03 23.91
CA VAL A 92 -16.89 -1.10 24.77
C VAL A 92 -17.03 -2.38 23.95
N TYR A 93 -16.01 -3.23 23.94
CA TYR A 93 -16.08 -4.47 23.19
C TYR A 93 -16.69 -5.62 23.98
N THR A 94 -17.26 -6.57 23.25
CA THR A 94 -17.58 -7.91 23.73
C THR A 94 -16.84 -8.95 22.90
N ILE A 95 -16.64 -10.14 23.46
CA ILE A 95 -16.05 -11.27 22.75
C ILE A 95 -17.19 -12.17 22.28
N ASN A 96 -17.31 -12.36 20.97
CA ASN A 96 -18.34 -13.20 20.36
C ASN A 96 -17.84 -13.79 19.02
N GLY A 97 -18.73 -14.33 18.18
CA GLY A 97 -18.36 -14.94 16.90
C GLY A 97 -18.26 -13.96 15.70
N VAL A 98 -18.29 -12.65 15.95
CA VAL A 98 -18.21 -11.61 14.92
C VAL A 98 -16.77 -11.44 14.46
N TRP A 99 -16.61 -11.10 13.19
CA TRP A 99 -15.31 -10.77 12.61
C TRP A 99 -15.16 -9.26 12.69
N GLY A 100 -14.31 -8.80 13.60
CA GLY A 100 -14.06 -7.39 13.86
C GLY A 100 -12.83 -6.88 13.12
N ALA A 101 -12.86 -5.62 12.69
CA ALA A 101 -11.65 -4.91 12.29
C ALA A 101 -11.77 -3.43 12.63
N VAL A 102 -10.75 -2.90 13.30
CA VAL A 102 -10.67 -1.49 13.67
C VAL A 102 -9.71 -0.77 12.77
N LYS A 103 -10.03 0.46 12.40
CA LYS A 103 -9.10 1.32 11.67
C LYS A 103 -7.84 1.42 12.51
N ALA A 104 -6.70 1.11 11.92
CA ALA A 104 -5.42 1.22 12.60
C ALA A 104 -5.33 2.63 13.18
N ALA A 105 -4.95 2.73 14.46
CA ALA A 105 -4.81 4.03 15.11
C ALA A 105 -3.97 4.91 14.19
N THR A 106 -4.57 5.99 13.66
CA THR A 106 -3.86 6.90 12.79
C THR A 106 -2.70 7.44 13.61
N SER A 107 -1.47 7.05 13.25
CA SER A 107 -0.29 7.70 13.80
C SER A 107 -0.50 9.20 13.62
N THR A 108 -0.67 9.93 14.72
CA THR A 108 -0.84 11.38 14.64
C THR A 108 0.50 11.91 14.14
N LEU A 109 0.54 12.32 12.87
CA LEU A 109 1.78 12.74 12.23
C LEU A 109 2.09 14.19 12.61
N THR A 110 2.58 14.39 13.83
CA THR A 110 2.96 15.70 14.35
C THR A 110 4.48 15.83 14.38
N CYS A 111 4.98 16.89 13.74
CA CYS A 111 6.38 17.28 13.86
C CYS A 111 6.69 17.81 15.27
N PRO A 112 7.90 17.55 15.81
CA PRO A 112 9.03 16.91 15.14
C PRO A 112 9.01 15.36 15.19
N SER A 113 8.12 14.74 15.98
CA SER A 113 8.14 13.29 16.21
C SER A 113 7.86 12.44 14.97
N ALA A 114 7.18 13.02 13.98
CA ALA A 114 6.90 12.36 12.70
C ALA A 114 8.09 12.41 11.71
N ASP A 115 9.17 13.14 12.01
CA ASP A 115 10.30 13.27 11.07
C ASP A 115 10.93 11.91 10.77
N GLY A 116 11.13 11.61 9.48
CA GLY A 116 11.65 10.35 8.98
C GLY A 116 10.67 9.16 9.07
N GLN A 117 9.48 9.34 9.63
CA GLN A 117 8.46 8.28 9.62
C GLN A 117 7.90 8.09 8.21
N VAL A 118 7.43 6.88 7.94
CA VAL A 118 6.77 6.52 6.68
C VAL A 118 5.28 6.32 6.93
N TYR A 119 4.45 7.00 6.14
CA TYR A 119 2.99 6.84 6.16
C TYR A 119 2.50 6.65 4.72
N ASP A 120 1.83 5.53 4.45
CA ASP A 120 1.32 5.17 3.12
C ASP A 120 2.37 5.31 1.98
N GLY A 121 3.61 4.92 2.29
CA GLY A 121 4.74 5.02 1.37
C GLY A 121 5.39 6.40 1.28
N PHE A 122 4.83 7.45 1.91
CA PHE A 122 5.45 8.76 1.98
C PHE A 122 6.41 8.86 3.16
N THR A 123 7.64 9.30 2.92
CA THR A 123 8.59 9.66 3.97
C THR A 123 8.35 11.10 4.39
N ILE A 124 8.11 11.32 5.68
CA ILE A 124 7.81 12.63 6.26
C ILE A 124 9.11 13.37 6.56
N ALA A 125 9.20 14.63 6.14
CA ALA A 125 10.31 15.54 6.38
C ALA A 125 9.81 16.83 7.02
N CYS A 126 10.02 16.93 8.33
CA CYS A 126 9.61 18.07 9.13
C CYS A 126 10.45 19.31 8.83
N GLY A 127 9.80 20.45 8.59
CA GLY A 127 10.48 21.71 8.33
C GLY A 127 11.15 21.80 6.95
N ILE A 128 10.71 20.96 6.00
CA ILE A 128 11.19 20.93 4.62
C ILE A 128 10.04 21.32 3.69
N ASP A 129 10.38 22.15 2.69
CA ASP A 129 9.49 22.57 1.61
C ASP A 129 10.17 22.33 0.25
N HIS A 130 9.53 21.54 -0.60
CA HIS A 130 9.93 21.35 -1.99
C HIS A 130 9.18 22.38 -2.85
N VAL A 131 9.70 23.61 -2.93
CA VAL A 131 8.97 24.75 -3.51
C VAL A 131 8.56 24.49 -4.97
N GLY A 132 7.29 24.75 -5.29
CA GLY A 132 6.72 24.55 -6.63
C GLY A 132 6.32 23.10 -6.92
N GLY A 133 6.06 22.79 -8.20
CA GLY A 133 5.62 21.45 -8.60
C GLY A 133 4.21 21.09 -8.11
N ASP A 134 3.41 22.09 -7.73
CA ASP A 134 2.08 21.89 -7.15
C ASP A 134 1.08 21.39 -8.18
N LEU A 135 0.41 20.28 -7.84
CA LEU A 135 -0.68 19.66 -8.58
C LEU A 135 -2.02 20.36 -8.25
N SER A 136 -2.30 20.52 -6.96
CA SER A 136 -3.49 21.20 -6.44
C SER A 136 -3.35 21.45 -4.94
N ASN A 137 -4.32 22.16 -4.34
CA ASN A 137 -4.38 22.35 -2.89
C ASN A 137 -5.81 22.24 -2.36
N PHE A 138 -5.95 21.89 -1.08
CA PHE A 138 -7.23 21.83 -0.39
C PHE A 138 -7.06 21.97 1.13
N TYR A 139 -8.16 22.20 1.85
CA TYR A 139 -8.20 22.16 3.30
C TYR A 139 -8.22 20.72 3.79
N ALA A 140 -7.14 20.25 4.41
CA ALA A 140 -7.03 18.87 4.92
C ALA A 140 -7.28 18.77 6.44
N GLY A 141 -6.93 19.82 7.20
CA GLY A 141 -7.06 19.84 8.66
C GLY A 141 -6.02 18.99 9.42
N SER A 142 -5.44 17.97 8.79
CA SER A 142 -4.35 17.15 9.33
C SER A 142 -3.39 16.69 8.23
N LEU A 143 -2.16 16.32 8.62
CA LEU A 143 -1.20 15.72 7.69
C LEU A 143 -1.70 14.35 7.20
N ASN A 144 -2.33 13.54 8.05
CA ASN A 144 -2.92 12.26 7.63
C ASN A 144 -3.91 12.44 6.48
N SER A 145 -4.88 13.36 6.59
CA SER A 145 -5.85 13.62 5.53
C SER A 145 -5.20 14.14 4.23
N CYS A 146 -4.12 14.93 4.37
CA CYS A 146 -3.32 15.38 3.23
C CYS A 146 -2.67 14.20 2.48
N LEU A 147 -2.09 13.25 3.21
CA LEU A 147 -1.45 12.07 2.64
C LEU A 147 -2.45 11.07 2.07
N ASP A 148 -3.56 10.79 2.77
CA ASP A 148 -4.63 9.89 2.31
C ASP A 148 -5.23 10.38 0.97
N THR A 149 -5.36 11.71 0.82
CA THR A 149 -5.85 12.29 -0.44
C THR A 149 -4.78 12.23 -1.53
N CYS A 150 -3.51 12.49 -1.19
CA CYS A 150 -2.42 12.39 -2.17
C CYS A 150 -2.24 10.95 -2.66
N SER A 151 -2.34 9.94 -1.79
CA SER A 151 -2.15 8.54 -2.18
C SER A 151 -3.20 8.01 -3.15
N THR A 152 -4.39 8.63 -3.18
CA THR A 152 -5.48 8.32 -4.10
C THR A 152 -5.59 9.29 -5.28
N THR A 153 -4.79 10.37 -5.30
CA THR A 153 -4.78 11.35 -6.39
C THR A 153 -3.73 10.98 -7.42
N ALA A 154 -4.16 10.76 -8.67
CA ALA A 154 -3.27 10.51 -9.79
C ALA A 154 -2.20 11.60 -9.90
N ASP A 155 -0.97 11.19 -10.23
CA ASP A 155 0.21 12.05 -10.36
C ASP A 155 0.68 12.75 -9.06
N CYS A 156 0.09 12.47 -7.89
CA CYS A 156 0.60 13.02 -6.63
C CYS A 156 1.84 12.24 -6.15
N LEU A 157 3.00 12.90 -6.22
CA LEU A 157 4.30 12.36 -5.80
C LEU A 157 4.68 12.72 -4.37
N GLY A 158 4.02 13.73 -3.81
CA GLY A 158 4.30 14.22 -2.46
C GLY A 158 3.41 15.41 -2.10
N VAL A 159 3.60 15.92 -0.90
CA VAL A 159 2.84 17.05 -0.37
C VAL A 159 3.75 18.05 0.32
N ALA A 160 3.32 19.30 0.35
CA ALA A 160 3.71 20.26 1.37
C ALA A 160 2.47 20.58 2.22
N TYR A 161 2.51 20.19 3.50
CA TYR A 161 1.44 20.48 4.44
C TYR A 161 1.78 21.75 5.21
N ALA A 162 1.04 22.81 4.92
CA ALA A 162 1.08 24.09 5.62
C ALA A 162 -0.22 24.22 6.41
N ALA A 163 -0.23 23.71 7.64
CA ALA A 163 -1.46 23.51 8.40
C ALA A 163 -2.38 24.75 8.38
N PRO A 164 -3.68 24.59 8.06
CA PRO A 164 -4.43 23.33 7.82
C PRO A 164 -4.52 22.90 6.34
N TYR A 165 -3.76 23.52 5.44
CA TYR A 165 -3.85 23.28 3.99
C TYR A 165 -2.81 22.27 3.50
N CYS A 166 -3.26 21.44 2.56
CA CYS A 166 -2.43 20.48 1.84
C CYS A 166 -2.15 21.00 0.44
N TYR A 167 -0.87 21.08 0.06
CA TYR A 167 -0.42 21.38 -1.30
C TYR A 167 0.17 20.12 -1.90
N MET A 168 -0.62 19.43 -2.71
CA MET A 168 -0.21 18.21 -3.41
C MET A 168 0.74 18.56 -4.54
N LYS A 169 1.74 17.71 -4.78
CA LYS A 169 2.84 17.96 -5.71
C LYS A 169 2.95 16.83 -6.73
N SER A 170 2.99 17.19 -8.00
CA SER A 170 3.29 16.27 -9.10
C SER A 170 4.77 16.30 -9.51
N THR A 171 5.59 17.12 -8.84
CA THR A 171 7.04 17.16 -9.02
C THR A 171 7.68 17.53 -7.69
N ILE A 172 8.74 16.80 -7.32
CA ILE A 172 9.50 17.04 -6.08
C ILE A 172 10.79 17.76 -6.45
N ASN A 173 10.81 19.07 -6.24
CA ASN A 173 11.98 19.92 -6.51
C ASN A 173 13.02 19.82 -5.39
N GLU A 174 14.12 20.57 -5.48
CA GLU A 174 15.13 20.63 -4.41
C GLU A 174 14.52 21.05 -3.06
N PRO A 175 14.92 20.41 -1.94
CA PRO A 175 14.40 20.74 -0.62
C PRO A 175 14.92 22.11 -0.16
N SER A 176 14.01 22.89 0.43
CA SER A 176 14.30 24.14 1.13
C SER A 176 13.88 24.02 2.59
N SER A 177 14.63 24.63 3.51
CA SER A 177 14.23 24.63 4.93
C SER A 177 13.15 25.66 5.19
N ASN A 178 12.01 25.21 5.70
CA ASN A 178 10.92 26.04 6.16
C ASN A 178 10.18 25.37 7.33
N PRO A 179 10.37 25.81 8.58
CA PRO A 179 9.82 25.14 9.77
C PRO A 179 8.28 25.15 9.84
N ALA A 180 7.61 25.96 9.03
CA ALA A 180 6.15 25.99 8.96
C ALA A 180 5.55 24.92 8.04
N ILE A 181 6.39 24.21 7.28
CA ILE A 181 5.97 23.24 6.26
C ILE A 181 6.42 21.85 6.69
N ILE A 182 5.53 20.89 6.49
CA ILE A 182 5.85 19.46 6.59
C ILE A 182 5.78 18.89 5.18
N ALA A 183 6.92 18.49 4.63
CA ALA A 183 6.93 17.73 3.40
C ALA A 183 6.64 16.26 3.71
N ALA A 184 5.99 15.58 2.80
CA ALA A 184 6.11 14.12 2.72
C ALA A 184 6.15 13.72 1.26
N THR A 185 7.10 12.89 0.89
CA THR A 185 7.31 12.51 -0.52
C THR A 185 7.34 11.01 -0.62
N LEU A 186 6.82 10.50 -1.73
CA LEU A 186 7.15 9.14 -2.14
C LEU A 186 8.68 9.04 -2.32
N PRO A 187 9.25 7.82 -2.24
CA PRO A 187 10.61 7.61 -2.69
C PRO A 187 10.75 8.20 -4.10
N PRO A 188 11.91 8.79 -4.45
CA PRO A 188 12.12 9.23 -5.81
C PRO A 188 11.83 8.06 -6.75
N SER A 189 10.70 8.14 -7.44
CA SER A 189 10.53 7.46 -8.71
C SER A 189 11.73 7.95 -9.50
N ASN A 190 12.64 7.06 -9.88
CA ASN A 190 13.66 7.44 -10.85
C ASN A 190 12.88 7.69 -12.15
N THR A 191 12.36 8.91 -12.34
CA THR A 191 11.53 9.37 -13.46
C THR A 191 12.34 9.42 -14.77
N GLY A 192 13.05 8.34 -15.07
CA GLY A 192 13.98 8.18 -16.18
C GLY A 192 13.93 6.79 -16.80
N LEU A 193 13.31 5.79 -16.16
CA LEU A 193 13.00 4.54 -16.86
C LEU A 193 11.85 4.82 -17.83
N CYS A 194 12.17 4.83 -19.11
CA CYS A 194 11.22 5.05 -20.21
C CYS A 194 10.60 6.46 -20.30
N ALA A 195 11.09 7.44 -19.54
CA ALA A 195 10.72 8.84 -19.73
C ALA A 195 11.06 9.30 -21.16
N ASN A 196 10.16 10.05 -21.79
CA ASN A 196 10.24 10.57 -23.17
C ASN A 196 10.22 9.54 -24.31
N GLY A 197 9.61 8.37 -24.12
CA GLY A 197 9.45 7.39 -25.22
C GLY A 197 10.78 6.84 -25.75
N ASN A 198 11.83 6.91 -24.94
CA ASN A 198 13.13 6.35 -25.28
C ASN A 198 12.98 4.83 -25.44
N THR A 199 13.30 4.27 -26.60
CA THR A 199 13.29 2.82 -26.88
C THR A 199 14.56 2.10 -26.42
N GLY A 200 15.35 2.75 -25.55
CA GLY A 200 16.63 2.24 -25.06
C GLY A 200 16.48 1.27 -23.88
N THR A 201 17.52 0.45 -23.67
CA THR A 201 17.67 -0.39 -22.48
C THR A 201 18.33 0.42 -21.37
N SER A 202 17.67 0.50 -20.22
CA SER A 202 18.21 1.12 -19.00
C SER A 202 18.45 0.06 -17.93
N THR A 203 19.55 0.19 -17.18
CA THR A 203 19.79 -0.69 -16.03
C THR A 203 19.21 -0.05 -14.77
N TYR A 204 18.31 -0.77 -14.11
CA TYR A 204 17.72 -0.38 -12.84
C TYR A 204 18.20 -1.32 -11.74
N SER A 205 18.73 -0.77 -10.65
CA SER A 205 19.21 -1.57 -9.52
C SER A 205 18.37 -1.26 -8.28
N ALA A 206 17.76 -2.29 -7.71
CA ALA A 206 16.97 -2.19 -6.49
C ALA A 206 17.09 -3.49 -5.68
N GLY A 207 17.11 -3.38 -4.34
CA GLY A 207 17.19 -4.53 -3.43
C GLY A 207 18.38 -5.47 -3.68
N GLY A 208 19.52 -4.94 -4.15
CA GLY A 208 20.72 -5.73 -4.47
C GLY A 208 20.65 -6.52 -5.78
N LYS A 209 19.55 -6.42 -6.55
CA LYS A 209 19.42 -6.98 -7.89
C LYS A 209 19.52 -5.88 -8.95
N SER A 210 19.90 -6.27 -10.16
CA SER A 210 19.93 -5.38 -11.32
C SER A 210 19.02 -5.94 -12.42
N PHE A 211 18.21 -5.05 -12.99
CA PHE A 211 17.20 -5.32 -14.01
C PHE A 211 17.55 -4.55 -15.28
N ASN A 212 17.40 -5.19 -16.43
CA ASN A 212 17.45 -4.51 -17.71
C ASN A 212 16.01 -4.14 -18.10
N VAL A 213 15.73 -2.85 -18.08
CA VAL A 213 14.42 -2.29 -18.42
C VAL A 213 14.46 -1.89 -19.89
N VAL A 214 13.60 -2.50 -20.70
CA VAL A 214 13.45 -2.18 -22.13
C VAL A 214 12.11 -1.52 -22.35
N CYS A 215 12.15 -0.29 -22.83
CA CYS A 215 10.99 0.57 -22.94
C CYS A 215 10.24 0.36 -24.26
N GLY A 216 8.91 0.32 -24.20
CA GLY A 216 8.06 0.10 -25.38
C GLY A 216 8.02 -1.36 -25.86
N TRP A 217 8.51 -2.29 -25.05
CA TRP A 217 8.51 -3.72 -25.33
C TRP A 217 7.68 -4.47 -24.30
N ASP A 218 6.87 -5.39 -24.80
CA ASP A 218 6.19 -6.40 -24.01
C ASP A 218 6.89 -7.74 -24.23
N TYR A 219 7.33 -8.36 -23.14
CA TYR A 219 7.90 -9.70 -23.18
C TYR A 219 6.77 -10.72 -23.12
N TYR A 220 6.13 -10.93 -24.26
CA TYR A 220 4.93 -11.76 -24.37
C TYR A 220 5.17 -13.22 -23.94
N GLY A 221 4.34 -13.69 -23.01
CA GLY A 221 4.26 -15.08 -22.56
C GLY A 221 5.12 -15.39 -21.33
N TYR A 222 4.80 -16.49 -20.66
CA TYR A 222 5.40 -16.90 -19.37
C TYR A 222 5.18 -15.92 -18.22
N ASP A 223 4.10 -15.13 -18.27
CA ASP A 223 3.68 -14.26 -17.19
C ASP A 223 3.43 -15.07 -15.92
N ILE A 224 4.21 -14.79 -14.88
CA ILE A 224 4.14 -15.51 -13.60
C ILE A 224 2.94 -15.01 -12.77
N SER A 225 2.49 -13.78 -13.02
CA SER A 225 1.42 -13.11 -12.27
C SER A 225 1.01 -11.83 -12.99
N ASN A 226 -0.23 -11.38 -12.79
CA ASN A 226 -0.69 -10.07 -13.27
C ASN A 226 -0.99 -9.17 -12.07
N GLN A 227 -0.29 -8.03 -11.96
CA GLN A 227 -0.45 -7.10 -10.85
C GLN A 227 -0.52 -5.68 -11.37
N GLN A 228 -1.60 -4.99 -11.02
CA GLN A 228 -1.72 -3.57 -11.30
C GLN A 228 -0.83 -2.79 -10.33
N THR A 229 0.08 -2.00 -10.89
CA THR A 229 0.96 -1.11 -10.13
C THR A 229 0.92 0.27 -10.75
N LYS A 230 1.17 1.29 -9.92
CA LYS A 230 1.10 2.68 -10.34
C LYS A 230 2.23 3.09 -11.29
N ASP A 231 3.36 2.39 -11.23
CA ASP A 231 4.56 2.65 -12.04
C ASP A 231 5.45 1.39 -12.15
N LEU A 232 6.40 1.40 -13.08
CA LEU A 232 7.29 0.26 -13.37
C LEU A 232 8.25 -0.03 -12.22
N GLU A 233 8.66 0.98 -11.47
CA GLU A 233 9.53 0.88 -10.32
C GLU A 233 8.84 0.16 -9.16
N THR A 234 7.56 0.44 -8.94
CA THR A 234 6.69 -0.26 -7.99
C THR A 234 6.49 -1.70 -8.44
N CYS A 235 6.33 -1.93 -9.75
CA CYS A 235 6.31 -3.28 -10.31
C CYS A 235 7.61 -4.05 -10.02
N ILE A 236 8.77 -3.44 -10.30
CA ILE A 236 10.08 -4.05 -10.05
C ILE A 236 10.33 -4.25 -8.56
N SER A 237 9.91 -3.32 -7.71
CA SER A 237 10.04 -3.44 -6.25
C SER A 237 9.24 -4.63 -5.70
N ARG A 238 8.12 -5.00 -6.35
CA ARG A 238 7.38 -6.22 -6.00
C ARG A 238 8.10 -7.50 -6.43
N LEU A 239 8.87 -7.50 -7.53
CA LEU A 239 9.76 -8.63 -7.89
C LEU A 239 10.87 -8.89 -6.85
N LEU A 240 11.17 -7.88 -6.01
CA LEU A 240 12.17 -7.97 -4.95
C LEU A 240 11.59 -8.46 -3.64
N ALA A 241 10.30 -8.25 -3.40
CA ALA A 241 9.60 -8.57 -2.16
C ALA A 241 9.29 -10.07 -1.98
N GLY A 242 9.61 -10.91 -2.96
CA GLY A 242 9.30 -12.35 -2.95
C GLY A 242 8.31 -12.73 -4.06
N PRO A 243 7.86 -13.99 -4.13
CA PRO A 243 7.08 -14.47 -5.25
C PRO A 243 5.71 -13.77 -5.28
N ILE A 244 5.30 -13.35 -6.47
CA ILE A 244 4.07 -12.59 -6.68
C ILE A 244 2.87 -13.53 -6.46
N PRO A 245 1.89 -13.17 -5.61
CA PRO A 245 0.67 -13.95 -5.48
C PRO A 245 -0.08 -13.98 -6.82
N THR A 246 -0.39 -15.20 -7.27
CA THR A 246 -1.10 -15.54 -8.50
C THR A 246 -2.54 -15.08 -8.51
#